data_AF-A0AB34HRI6-F1
#
_entry.id   AF-A0AB34HRI6-F1
#
_cell.length_a   1.000
_cell.length_b   1.000
_cell.length_c   1.000
_cell.angle_alpha   90.00
_cell.angle_beta   90.00
_cell.angle_gamma   90.00
#
_symmetry.space_group_name_H-M   'P 1'
#
loop_
_entity.id
_entity.type
_entity.pdbx_description
1 polymer ?
#
loop_
_entity_poly.entity_id
_entity_poly.type
_entity_poly.pdbx_seq_one_letter_code
_entity_poly.pdbx_strand_id
1 'polypeptide(L)'
;MFRSRQGMDGIQSHEIHQYHLESEHRGEPIFAFLNEEKFDVDGWMVYNPVEEYRRQGLPNHHWRITFINKCYELCDTYPALLVVPYRASDDDLRRVATFRSRNRIPVLSWIHPENKTVIVRCSQPLVGMSGKRNKDDEKYLDVIRETNRQINKLTIYDARPNVNAVANKATGGGYESDDAYHSAELFFLDIHNIHVMRESLKKVKDILVLTGAIQVADRVSSGKSSVVVHCSDGWDRTAQLTSLAMLMLDSYYRSIEGFEILVQKEWISFGHKFASFPTAFEFNERFLIVILDHLYSCRFGTFLYNCESAREKQKAAAAADVGHRRVVVAEKAGTHICASFQQPSPVEQRYMELLALRDEYIKRLEELQLASSPKLSDPATSPSSPSQMMRHVQTHF
;
A
#
# COMPACT_ATOMS: atom_id res chain seq x y z
N MET A 1 -2.71 16.21 33.70
CA MET A 1 -3.02 17.39 32.88
C MET A 1 -4.45 17.45 32.33
N PHE A 2 -5.13 16.32 32.05
CA PHE A 2 -6.45 16.34 31.40
C PHE A 2 -7.67 16.13 32.32
N ARG A 3 -7.48 15.77 33.60
CA ARG A 3 -8.59 15.50 34.54
C ARG A 3 -9.38 16.74 35.02
N SER A 4 -9.01 17.96 34.60
CA SER A 4 -9.60 19.19 35.13
C SER A 4 -10.16 20.17 34.11
N ARG A 5 -10.17 19.86 32.80
CA ARG A 5 -10.78 20.75 31.80
C ARG A 5 -12.20 20.28 31.48
N GLN A 6 -13.19 20.94 32.08
CA GLN A 6 -14.56 20.92 31.57
C GLN A 6 -14.55 21.49 30.15
N GLY A 7 -15.01 20.72 29.17
CA GLY A 7 -15.01 21.06 27.75
C GLY A 7 -13.73 20.62 27.04
N MET A 8 -13.78 19.47 26.37
CA MET A 8 -12.65 18.88 25.61
C MET A 8 -12.63 19.30 24.12
N ASP A 9 -13.26 20.42 23.78
CA ASP A 9 -13.12 21.03 22.45
C ASP A 9 -11.77 21.77 22.39
N GLY A 10 -10.87 21.36 21.49
CA GLY A 10 -9.65 22.12 21.16
C GLY A 10 -8.30 21.55 21.61
N ILE A 11 -8.22 20.32 22.13
CA ILE A 11 -6.91 19.67 22.40
C ILE A 11 -6.21 19.42 21.06
N GLN A 12 -5.01 19.97 20.89
CA GLN A 12 -4.26 19.85 19.63
C GLN A 12 -3.54 18.50 19.54
N SER A 13 -3.39 17.96 18.33
CA SER A 13 -2.78 16.64 18.08
C SER A 13 -1.41 16.44 18.73
N HIS A 14 -0.58 17.49 18.74
CA HIS A 14 0.75 17.49 19.34
C HIS A 14 0.70 17.30 20.87
N GLU A 15 -0.30 17.86 21.57
CA GLU A 15 -0.49 17.70 23.02
C GLU A 15 -0.82 16.25 23.38
N ILE A 16 -1.59 15.59 22.52
CA ILE A 16 -1.99 14.19 22.71
C ILE A 16 -0.84 13.24 22.38
N HIS A 17 -0.06 13.54 21.35
CA HIS A 17 1.15 12.78 21.04
C HIS A 17 2.16 12.82 22.19
N GLN A 18 2.37 14.00 22.77
CA GLN A 18 3.23 14.16 23.94
C GLN A 18 2.69 13.38 25.15
N TYR A 19 1.38 13.42 25.38
CA TYR A 19 0.74 12.59 26.41
C TYR A 19 0.97 11.09 26.18
N HIS A 20 0.85 10.61 24.94
CA HIS A 20 1.07 9.20 24.60
C HIS A 20 2.49 8.74 24.97
N LEU A 21 3.51 9.49 24.54
CA LEU A 21 4.92 9.17 24.83
C LEU A 21 5.19 9.06 26.34
N GLU A 22 4.60 9.96 27.12
CA GLU A 22 4.74 9.95 28.56
C GLU A 22 3.90 8.85 29.24
N SER A 23 2.72 8.53 28.71
CA SER A 23 1.81 7.51 29.25
C SER A 23 2.37 6.09 29.12
N GLU A 24 3.06 5.77 28.01
CA GLU A 24 3.72 4.47 27.83
C GLU A 24 4.79 4.22 28.90
N HIS A 25 5.55 5.26 29.28
CA HIS A 25 6.59 5.15 30.31
C HIS A 25 5.99 5.00 31.72
N ARG A 26 4.77 5.51 31.94
CA ARG A 26 4.09 5.51 33.25
C ARG A 26 3.07 4.38 33.43
N GLY A 27 2.83 3.56 32.39
CA GLY A 27 1.79 2.53 32.41
C GLY A 27 0.36 3.11 32.48
N GLU A 28 0.18 4.35 32.03
CA GLU A 28 -1.13 5.02 32.01
C GLU A 28 -1.91 4.68 30.73
N PRO A 29 -3.26 4.71 30.77
CA PRO A 29 -4.07 4.46 29.58
C PRO A 29 -3.79 5.49 28.47
N ILE A 30 -3.68 5.00 27.23
CA ILE A 30 -3.51 5.85 26.04
C ILE A 30 -4.75 6.75 25.87
N PHE A 31 -4.57 7.98 25.39
CA PHE A 31 -5.63 8.99 25.31
C PHE A 31 -6.91 8.52 24.59
N ALA A 32 -6.83 7.61 23.62
CA ALA A 32 -8.01 7.08 22.92
C ALA A 32 -9.03 6.45 23.87
N PHE A 33 -8.57 5.87 24.99
CA PHE A 33 -9.41 5.28 26.03
C PHE A 33 -9.94 6.31 27.03
N LEU A 34 -9.41 7.53 26.98
CA LEU A 34 -9.81 8.67 27.80
C LEU A 34 -10.71 9.66 27.03
N ASN A 35 -10.73 9.59 25.70
CA ASN A 35 -11.52 10.50 24.87
C ASN A 35 -13.03 10.23 25.04
N GLU A 36 -13.79 11.28 25.32
CA GLU A 36 -15.25 11.23 25.51
C GLU A 36 -16.04 12.00 24.44
N GLU A 37 -15.38 12.46 23.37
CA GLU A 37 -16.05 13.09 22.24
C GLU A 37 -17.12 12.18 21.62
N LYS A 38 -18.25 12.78 21.21
CA LYS A 38 -19.36 12.07 20.58
C LYS A 38 -19.55 12.57 19.16
N PHE A 39 -19.78 11.63 18.24
CA PHE A 39 -20.07 11.90 16.84
C PHE A 39 -21.41 11.23 16.49
N ASP A 40 -22.12 11.79 15.51
CA ASP A 40 -23.42 11.29 15.06
C ASP A 40 -23.33 9.98 14.26
N VAL A 41 -22.11 9.57 13.91
CA VAL A 41 -21.83 8.37 13.13
C VAL A 41 -20.80 7.51 13.91
N ASP A 42 -20.84 6.19 13.71
CA ASP A 42 -19.88 5.24 14.28
C ASP A 42 -18.86 4.75 13.25
N GLY A 43 -17.66 5.30 13.28
CA GLY A 43 -16.66 5.02 12.25
C GLY A 43 -16.07 3.62 12.30
N TRP A 44 -16.36 2.83 13.35
CA TRP A 44 -16.07 1.39 13.34
C TRP A 44 -16.94 0.64 12.34
N MET A 45 -18.08 1.20 11.92
CA MET A 45 -19.05 0.56 11.04
C MET A 45 -18.85 0.91 9.57
N VAL A 46 -17.92 1.81 9.23
CA VAL A 46 -17.62 2.23 7.85
C VAL A 46 -17.17 1.06 6.98
N TYR A 47 -16.42 0.11 7.53
CA TYR A 47 -15.93 -1.05 6.80
C TYR A 47 -16.65 -2.33 7.23
N ASN A 48 -17.44 -2.89 6.30
CA ASN A 48 -17.97 -4.24 6.39
C ASN A 48 -17.34 -5.12 5.30
N PRO A 49 -16.51 -6.12 5.66
CA PRO A 49 -15.83 -6.96 4.66
C PRO A 49 -16.79 -7.67 3.70
N VAL A 50 -17.97 -8.10 4.17
CA VAL A 50 -18.95 -8.80 3.34
C VAL A 50 -19.56 -7.86 2.30
N GLU A 51 -19.91 -6.63 2.69
CA GLU A 51 -20.44 -5.62 1.76
C GLU A 51 -19.38 -5.21 0.73
N GLU A 52 -18.13 -5.02 1.16
CA GLU A 52 -17.04 -4.66 0.25
C GLU A 52 -16.75 -5.77 -0.77
N TYR A 53 -16.74 -7.04 -0.36
CA TYR A 53 -16.61 -8.14 -1.31
C TYR A 53 -17.85 -8.27 -2.21
N ARG A 54 -19.06 -8.03 -1.70
CA ARG A 54 -20.28 -8.01 -2.52
C ARG A 54 -20.23 -6.93 -3.59
N ARG A 55 -19.74 -5.72 -3.26
CA ARG A 55 -19.54 -4.62 -4.22
C ARG A 55 -18.64 -5.04 -5.38
N GLN A 56 -17.63 -5.86 -5.11
CA GLN A 56 -16.73 -6.42 -6.12
C GLN A 56 -17.31 -7.64 -6.88
N GLY A 57 -18.55 -8.06 -6.60
CA GLY A 57 -19.18 -9.23 -7.24
C GLY A 57 -18.70 -10.57 -6.67
N LEU A 58 -18.39 -10.62 -5.37
CA LEU A 58 -17.94 -11.80 -4.64
C LEU A 58 -18.91 -12.16 -3.50
N PRO A 59 -19.03 -13.46 -3.14
CA PRO A 59 -18.43 -14.62 -3.81
C PRO A 59 -19.07 -14.88 -5.19
N ASN A 60 -18.41 -15.70 -6.01
CA ASN A 60 -18.92 -16.14 -7.31
C ASN A 60 -18.45 -17.57 -7.62
N HIS A 61 -18.67 -18.06 -8.85
CA HIS A 61 -18.30 -19.42 -9.25
C HIS A 61 -16.80 -19.73 -9.24
N HIS A 62 -15.93 -18.71 -9.17
CA HIS A 62 -14.47 -18.86 -9.18
C HIS A 62 -13.83 -18.50 -7.83
N TRP A 63 -14.51 -17.72 -6.99
CA TRP A 63 -13.98 -17.21 -5.73
C TRP A 63 -15.00 -17.37 -4.60
N ARG A 64 -14.56 -17.91 -3.46
CA ARG A 64 -15.38 -18.12 -2.27
C ARG A 64 -14.86 -17.31 -1.09
N ILE A 65 -15.77 -16.94 -0.18
CA ILE A 65 -15.40 -16.46 1.16
C ILE A 65 -15.16 -17.70 2.02
N THR A 66 -14.02 -17.78 2.69
CA THR A 66 -13.73 -18.77 3.72
C THR A 66 -13.80 -18.16 5.11
N PHE A 67 -14.24 -18.96 6.08
CA PHE A 67 -14.28 -18.63 7.50
C PHE A 67 -13.18 -19.35 8.29
N ILE A 68 -12.23 -20.00 7.61
CA ILE A 68 -11.13 -20.74 8.25
C ILE A 68 -10.32 -19.86 9.21
N ASN A 69 -10.25 -18.56 8.95
CA ASN A 69 -9.53 -17.59 9.78
C ASN A 69 -10.44 -16.78 10.71
N LYS A 70 -11.72 -17.17 10.89
CA LYS A 70 -12.68 -16.44 11.74
C LYS A 70 -12.18 -16.24 13.17
N CYS A 71 -11.42 -17.22 13.67
CA CYS A 71 -10.80 -17.19 15.00
C CYS A 71 -9.28 -16.88 14.94
N TYR A 72 -8.78 -16.40 13.80
CA TYR A 72 -7.38 -16.01 13.60
C TYR A 72 -6.35 -17.15 13.74
N GLU A 73 -6.79 -18.40 13.65
CA GLU A 73 -5.96 -19.59 13.84
C GLU A 73 -5.10 -19.93 12.62
N LEU A 74 -5.56 -19.60 11.41
CA LEU A 74 -4.78 -19.82 10.20
C LEU A 74 -3.64 -18.78 10.13
N CYS A 75 -3.98 -17.50 10.28
CA CYS A 75 -3.06 -16.38 10.26
C CYS A 75 -3.58 -15.25 11.17
N ASP A 76 -2.86 -15.02 12.27
CA ASP A 76 -3.22 -14.07 13.32
C ASP A 76 -3.10 -12.58 12.93
N THR A 77 -2.43 -12.31 11.81
CA THR A 77 -2.25 -10.97 11.23
C THR A 77 -3.10 -10.73 9.98
N TYR A 78 -3.96 -11.67 9.60
CA TYR A 78 -4.94 -11.53 8.53
C TYR A 78 -6.33 -11.22 9.08
N PRO A 79 -7.24 -10.71 8.25
CA PRO A 79 -8.63 -10.53 8.63
C PRO A 79 -9.34 -11.87 8.87
N ALA A 80 -10.44 -11.83 9.60
CA ALA A 80 -11.27 -12.99 9.93
C ALA A 80 -11.87 -13.67 8.67
N LEU A 81 -12.24 -12.87 7.68
CA LEU A 81 -12.78 -13.31 6.40
C LEU A 81 -11.72 -13.20 5.31
N LEU A 82 -11.55 -14.29 4.54
CA LEU A 82 -10.62 -14.32 3.42
C LEU A 82 -11.36 -14.75 2.15
N VAL A 83 -11.01 -14.15 1.02
CA VAL A 83 -11.49 -14.58 -0.30
C VAL A 83 -10.38 -15.37 -1.01
N VAL A 84 -10.73 -16.59 -1.39
CA VAL A 84 -9.83 -17.59 -1.98
C VAL A 84 -10.49 -18.25 -3.19
N PRO A 85 -9.75 -18.92 -4.09
CA PRO A 85 -10.35 -19.63 -5.19
C PRO A 85 -11.36 -20.67 -4.72
N TYR A 86 -12.50 -20.78 -5.42
CA TYR A 86 -13.59 -21.70 -5.08
C TYR A 86 -13.09 -23.17 -5.01
N ARG A 87 -12.15 -23.53 -5.88
CA ARG A 87 -11.58 -24.89 -5.98
C ARG A 87 -10.57 -25.24 -4.88
N ALA A 88 -10.07 -24.27 -4.13
CA ALA A 88 -9.15 -24.55 -3.03
C ALA A 88 -9.96 -24.88 -1.77
N SER A 89 -9.78 -26.06 -1.19
CA SER A 89 -10.40 -26.44 0.09
C SER A 89 -9.71 -25.77 1.27
N ASP A 90 -10.36 -25.71 2.43
CA ASP A 90 -9.75 -25.17 3.64
C ASP A 90 -8.51 -25.98 4.09
N ASP A 91 -8.46 -27.29 3.81
CA ASP A 91 -7.28 -28.12 4.06
C ASP A 91 -6.11 -27.79 3.12
N ASP A 92 -6.40 -27.43 1.85
CA ASP A 92 -5.37 -26.89 0.95
C ASP A 92 -4.79 -25.59 1.54
N LEU A 93 -5.64 -24.68 2.04
CA LEU A 93 -5.19 -23.42 2.64
C LEU A 93 -4.27 -23.64 3.85
N ARG A 94 -4.57 -24.64 4.70
CA ARG A 94 -3.69 -25.00 5.82
C ARG A 94 -2.31 -25.46 5.36
N ARG A 95 -2.23 -26.23 4.28
CA ARG A 95 -0.94 -26.68 3.72
C ARG A 95 -0.16 -25.53 3.11
N VAL A 96 -0.81 -24.65 2.35
CA VAL A 96 -0.20 -23.43 1.78
C VAL A 96 0.32 -22.51 2.90
N ALA A 97 -0.46 -22.34 3.97
CA ALA A 97 -0.09 -21.51 5.11
C ALA A 97 1.26 -21.89 5.73
N THR A 98 1.58 -23.18 5.81
CA THR A 98 2.87 -23.65 6.35
C THR A 98 4.10 -23.19 5.54
N PHE A 99 3.89 -22.77 4.28
CA PHE A 99 4.96 -22.37 3.38
C PHE A 99 5.06 -20.86 3.15
N ARG A 100 4.07 -20.09 3.62
CA ARG A 100 4.07 -18.63 3.51
C ARG A 100 4.49 -18.01 4.84
N SER A 101 5.41 -17.05 4.81
CA SER A 101 5.90 -16.41 6.03
C SER A 101 4.73 -15.88 6.87
N ARG A 102 4.70 -16.24 8.16
CA ARG A 102 3.62 -15.88 9.11
C ARG A 102 2.23 -16.38 8.68
N ASN A 103 2.18 -17.43 7.88
CA ASN A 103 0.96 -18.03 7.36
C ASN A 103 0.09 -17.08 6.49
N ARG A 104 0.68 -16.01 5.95
CA ARG A 104 -0.02 -15.01 5.14
C ARG A 104 -0.16 -15.48 3.70
N ILE A 105 -1.06 -16.45 3.51
CA ILE A 105 -1.36 -17.10 2.23
C ILE A 105 -1.84 -16.13 1.14
N PRO A 106 -1.71 -16.45 -0.16
CA PRO A 106 -2.28 -15.62 -1.22
C PRO A 106 -3.81 -15.52 -1.12
N VAL A 107 -4.31 -14.31 -0.90
CA VAL A 107 -5.76 -14.01 -0.82
C VAL A 107 -6.12 -12.81 -1.67
N LEU A 108 -7.37 -12.76 -2.13
CA LEU A 108 -7.87 -11.71 -3.03
C LEU A 108 -7.96 -10.35 -2.31
N SER A 109 -7.32 -9.35 -2.91
CA SER A 109 -7.50 -7.94 -2.56
C SER A 109 -8.57 -7.28 -3.43
N TRP A 110 -8.51 -7.49 -4.74
CA TRP A 110 -9.40 -6.86 -5.72
C TRP A 110 -9.64 -7.73 -6.96
N ILE A 111 -10.81 -7.59 -7.59
CA ILE A 111 -11.15 -8.25 -8.87
C ILE A 111 -11.68 -7.24 -9.89
N HIS A 112 -11.21 -7.36 -11.13
CA HIS A 112 -11.66 -6.50 -12.22
C HIS A 112 -13.12 -6.82 -12.60
N PRO A 113 -14.00 -5.81 -12.70
CA PRO A 113 -15.43 -6.04 -12.93
C PRO A 113 -15.73 -6.70 -14.28
N GLU A 114 -14.93 -6.42 -15.31
CA GLU A 114 -15.16 -6.95 -16.67
C GLU A 114 -14.28 -8.17 -17.00
N ASN A 115 -12.98 -7.97 -17.16
CA ASN A 115 -12.04 -9.00 -17.62
C ASN A 115 -11.70 -10.08 -16.56
N LYS A 116 -12.13 -9.90 -15.31
CA LYS A 116 -11.94 -10.84 -14.18
C LYS A 116 -10.49 -11.12 -13.78
N THR A 117 -9.51 -10.31 -14.19
CA THR A 117 -8.17 -10.35 -13.60
C THR A 117 -8.23 -9.92 -12.13
N VAL A 118 -7.33 -10.44 -11.30
CA VAL A 118 -7.33 -10.17 -9.86
C VAL A 118 -6.01 -9.61 -9.36
N ILE A 119 -6.09 -8.85 -8.27
CA ILE A 119 -4.95 -8.54 -7.40
C ILE A 119 -5.06 -9.45 -6.17
N VAL A 120 -4.04 -10.26 -5.97
CA VAL A 120 -3.86 -11.15 -4.82
C VAL A 120 -2.68 -10.67 -4.01
N ARG A 121 -2.72 -10.78 -2.68
CA ARG A 121 -1.63 -10.42 -1.79
C ARG A 121 -1.20 -11.58 -0.89
N CYS A 122 0.09 -11.64 -0.55
CA CYS A 122 0.66 -12.60 0.41
C CYS A 122 1.97 -12.10 1.03
N SER A 123 2.58 -12.94 1.87
CA SER A 123 3.99 -12.84 2.25
C SER A 123 4.87 -13.73 1.36
N GLN A 124 6.18 -13.62 1.53
CA GLN A 124 7.15 -14.45 0.81
C GLN A 124 6.99 -15.96 1.10
N PRO A 125 7.36 -16.83 0.14
CA PRO A 125 7.48 -18.27 0.39
C PRO A 125 8.71 -18.60 1.26
N LEU A 126 8.63 -19.71 2.01
CA LEU A 126 9.67 -20.21 2.94
C LEU A 126 10.61 -21.21 2.25
N VAL A 127 11.22 -20.77 1.14
CA VAL A 127 12.09 -21.58 0.27
C VAL A 127 13.40 -21.95 0.99
N GLY A 128 14.03 -20.98 1.65
CA GLY A 128 15.33 -21.12 2.29
C GLY A 128 16.48 -21.43 1.32
N MET A 129 17.69 -21.58 1.87
CA MET A 129 18.89 -21.91 1.09
C MET A 129 18.80 -23.30 0.44
N SER A 130 18.11 -24.25 1.08
CA SER A 130 17.93 -25.61 0.56
C SER A 130 16.98 -25.71 -0.63
N GLY A 131 16.37 -24.60 -1.07
CA GLY A 131 15.47 -24.60 -2.21
C GLY A 131 14.19 -25.40 -1.95
N LYS A 132 13.65 -25.35 -0.73
CA LYS A 132 12.43 -26.07 -0.37
C LYS A 132 11.28 -25.62 -1.27
N ARG A 133 10.46 -26.60 -1.63
CA ARG A 133 9.26 -26.43 -2.46
C ARG A 133 8.03 -26.89 -1.68
N ASN A 134 6.88 -26.38 -2.05
CA ASN A 134 5.60 -26.81 -1.51
C ASN A 134 4.62 -27.00 -2.68
N LYS A 135 4.25 -28.26 -2.93
CA LYS A 135 3.36 -28.62 -4.04
C LYS A 135 1.96 -28.05 -3.89
N ASP A 136 1.49 -27.84 -2.66
CA ASP A 136 0.20 -27.23 -2.40
C ASP A 136 0.22 -25.72 -2.72
N ASP A 137 1.30 -25.00 -2.40
CA ASP A 137 1.49 -23.58 -2.77
C ASP A 137 1.59 -23.41 -4.29
N GLU A 138 2.41 -24.24 -4.95
CA GLU A 138 2.55 -24.28 -6.41
C GLU A 138 1.18 -24.49 -7.07
N LYS A 139 0.46 -25.54 -6.66
CA LYS A 139 -0.89 -25.83 -7.14
C LYS A 139 -1.87 -24.70 -6.82
N TYR A 140 -1.75 -24.07 -5.67
CA TYR A 140 -2.64 -22.99 -5.26
C TYR A 140 -2.48 -21.75 -6.16
N LEU A 141 -1.25 -21.39 -6.53
CA LEU A 141 -1.03 -20.32 -7.51
C LEU A 141 -1.55 -20.68 -8.92
N ASP A 142 -1.44 -21.94 -9.33
CA ASP A 142 -2.07 -22.42 -10.56
C ASP A 142 -3.60 -22.32 -10.50
N VAL A 143 -4.21 -22.68 -9.37
CA VAL A 143 -5.66 -22.55 -9.18
C VAL A 143 -6.10 -21.07 -9.24
N ILE A 144 -5.31 -20.14 -8.69
CA ILE A 144 -5.56 -18.69 -8.84
C ILE A 144 -5.52 -18.28 -10.30
N ARG A 145 -4.47 -18.68 -11.04
CA ARG A 145 -4.36 -18.40 -12.48
C ARG A 145 -5.58 -18.92 -13.24
N GLU A 146 -6.04 -20.13 -12.93
CA GLU A 146 -7.19 -20.78 -13.57
C GLU A 146 -8.56 -20.15 -13.26
N THR A 147 -8.65 -19.26 -12.26
CA THR A 147 -9.89 -18.48 -12.03
C THR A 147 -10.25 -17.60 -13.22
N ASN A 148 -9.27 -17.30 -14.09
CA ASN A 148 -9.48 -16.71 -15.38
C ASN A 148 -8.78 -17.54 -16.47
N ARG A 149 -9.56 -18.36 -17.18
CA ARG A 149 -9.06 -19.31 -18.20
C ARG A 149 -8.40 -18.66 -19.42
N GLN A 150 -8.54 -17.35 -19.59
CA GLN A 150 -7.87 -16.61 -20.67
C GLN A 150 -6.41 -16.30 -20.34
N ILE A 151 -5.99 -16.52 -19.09
CA ILE A 151 -4.65 -16.18 -18.59
C ILE A 151 -3.73 -17.41 -18.65
N ASN A 152 -2.68 -17.29 -19.44
CA ASN A 152 -1.69 -18.37 -19.62
C ASN A 152 -0.64 -18.39 -18.50
N LYS A 153 -0.28 -17.24 -17.93
CA LYS A 153 0.69 -17.12 -16.84
C LYS A 153 0.22 -16.14 -15.77
N LEU A 154 0.47 -16.48 -14.52
CA LEU A 154 0.31 -15.58 -13.38
C LEU A 154 1.50 -14.63 -13.29
N THR A 155 1.27 -13.37 -12.93
CA THR A 155 2.38 -12.43 -12.70
C THR A 155 2.61 -12.25 -11.21
N ILE A 156 3.84 -12.43 -10.75
CA ILE A 156 4.22 -12.25 -9.35
C ILE A 156 5.09 -10.99 -9.27
N TYR A 157 4.66 -10.03 -8.46
CA TYR A 157 5.43 -8.84 -8.14
C TYR A 157 5.97 -8.96 -6.71
N ASP A 158 7.27 -9.18 -6.60
CA ASP A 158 7.99 -9.04 -5.34
C ASP A 158 8.44 -7.58 -5.20
N ALA A 159 7.93 -6.90 -4.18
CA ALA A 159 8.24 -5.50 -3.97
C ALA A 159 9.75 -5.24 -3.72
N ARG A 160 10.51 -6.26 -3.32
CA ARG A 160 11.90 -6.11 -2.90
C ARG A 160 12.84 -5.92 -4.10
N PRO A 161 14.01 -5.31 -3.88
CA PRO A 161 15.16 -5.56 -4.73
C PRO A 161 15.54 -7.04 -4.72
N ASN A 162 16.00 -7.55 -5.87
CA ASN A 162 16.44 -8.95 -5.99
C ASN A 162 17.46 -9.33 -4.90
N VAL A 163 18.44 -8.46 -4.64
CA VAL A 163 19.46 -8.67 -3.60
C VAL A 163 18.86 -8.90 -2.21
N ASN A 164 17.77 -8.19 -1.88
CA ASN A 164 17.08 -8.34 -0.61
C ASN A 164 16.26 -9.63 -0.58
N ALA A 165 15.66 -10.03 -1.70
CA ALA A 165 14.97 -11.32 -1.81
C ALA A 165 15.93 -12.50 -1.66
N VAL A 166 17.13 -12.42 -2.25
CA VAL A 166 18.21 -13.39 -2.07
C VAL A 166 18.69 -13.43 -0.62
N ALA A 167 18.88 -12.28 0.02
CA ALA A 167 19.23 -12.23 1.45
C ALA A 167 18.16 -12.88 2.35
N ASN A 168 16.87 -12.69 2.04
CA ASN A 168 15.79 -13.39 2.76
C ASN A 168 15.80 -14.91 2.49
N LYS A 169 16.19 -15.35 1.29
CA LYS A 169 16.38 -16.78 1.00
C LYS A 169 17.45 -17.39 1.90
N ALA A 170 18.51 -16.64 2.23
CA ALA A 170 19.54 -17.07 3.16
C ALA A 170 19.02 -17.29 4.59
N THR A 171 17.98 -16.57 5.00
CA THR A 171 17.38 -16.64 6.35
C THR A 171 16.09 -17.45 6.43
N GLY A 172 15.80 -18.27 5.40
CA GLY A 172 14.66 -19.19 5.39
C GLY A 172 13.42 -18.72 4.63
N GLY A 173 13.39 -17.46 4.18
CA GLY A 173 12.39 -16.94 3.24
C GLY A 173 12.74 -17.26 1.79
N GLY A 174 12.41 -16.36 0.86
CA GLY A 174 12.77 -16.52 -0.55
C GLY A 174 11.74 -15.93 -1.50
N TYR A 175 11.69 -16.47 -2.71
CA TYR A 175 10.80 -16.07 -3.79
C TYR A 175 10.51 -17.27 -4.70
N GLU A 176 9.46 -17.17 -5.49
CA GLU A 176 8.98 -18.17 -6.44
C GLU A 176 9.95 -18.32 -7.63
N SER A 177 10.65 -19.45 -7.73
CA SER A 177 11.58 -19.73 -8.83
C SER A 177 10.88 -20.33 -10.06
N ASP A 178 11.39 -20.04 -11.25
CA ASP A 178 10.87 -20.56 -12.53
C ASP A 178 10.76 -22.10 -12.56
N ASP A 179 11.71 -22.82 -11.95
CA ASP A 179 11.72 -24.30 -11.87
C ASP A 179 10.59 -24.89 -10.99
N ALA A 180 10.00 -24.06 -10.13
CA ALA A 180 8.93 -24.46 -9.23
C ALA A 180 7.57 -23.97 -9.73
N TYR A 181 7.50 -22.73 -10.21
CA TYR A 181 6.26 -22.05 -10.59
C TYR A 181 6.20 -21.82 -12.10
N HIS A 182 6.12 -22.91 -12.87
CA HIS A 182 6.19 -22.90 -14.34
C HIS A 182 5.15 -22.00 -15.03
N SER A 183 3.96 -21.86 -14.43
CA SER A 183 2.88 -21.01 -14.94
C SER A 183 2.93 -19.58 -14.38
N ALA A 184 4.05 -19.15 -13.79
CA ALA A 184 4.20 -17.81 -13.21
C ALA A 184 5.43 -17.08 -13.78
N GLU A 185 5.39 -15.76 -13.73
CA GLU A 185 6.53 -14.87 -14.03
C GLU A 185 6.76 -13.93 -12.87
N LEU A 186 7.98 -13.93 -12.31
CA LEU A 186 8.38 -13.11 -11.18
C LEU A 186 9.09 -11.82 -11.63
N PHE A 187 8.68 -10.69 -11.07
CA PHE A 187 9.30 -9.38 -11.25
C PHE A 187 9.64 -8.76 -9.90
N PHE A 188 10.85 -8.20 -9.79
CA PHE A 188 11.29 -7.42 -8.63
C PHE A 188 11.03 -5.93 -8.89
N LEU A 189 10.46 -5.23 -7.90
CA LEU A 189 10.09 -3.80 -8.02
C LEU A 189 11.10 -2.84 -7.38
N ASP A 190 12.18 -3.37 -6.79
CA ASP A 190 13.29 -2.60 -6.21
C ASP A 190 12.91 -1.59 -5.09
N ILE A 191 11.79 -1.82 -4.40
CA ILE A 191 11.36 -0.99 -3.28
C ILE A 191 12.09 -1.43 -2.01
N HIS A 192 12.95 -0.56 -1.49
CA HIS A 192 13.82 -0.86 -0.35
C HIS A 192 13.06 -1.07 0.97
N ASN A 193 13.72 -1.63 2.00
CA ASN A 193 13.08 -1.91 3.29
C ASN A 193 12.94 -0.65 4.15
N ILE A 194 12.09 -0.72 5.18
CA ILE A 194 11.78 0.38 6.10
C ILE A 194 13.02 1.02 6.77
N HIS A 195 14.10 0.27 6.96
CA HIS A 195 15.32 0.77 7.60
C HIS A 195 16.11 1.68 6.66
N VAL A 196 16.21 1.31 5.37
CA VAL A 196 16.75 2.18 4.32
C VAL A 196 15.79 3.37 4.06
N MET A 197 14.47 3.16 4.20
CA MET A 197 13.47 4.23 4.03
C MET A 197 13.56 5.37 5.04
N ARG A 198 14.25 5.20 6.19
CA ARG A 198 14.46 6.27 7.17
C ARG A 198 15.57 7.23 6.75
N GLU A 199 16.50 6.79 5.90
CA GLU A 199 17.69 7.55 5.51
C GLU A 199 17.68 8.02 4.03
N SER A 200 16.84 7.46 3.16
CA SER A 200 16.79 7.85 1.75
C SER A 200 16.04 9.15 1.47
N LEU A 201 16.42 9.86 0.41
CA LEU A 201 15.66 10.97 -0.17
C LEU A 201 14.22 10.52 -0.51
N LYS A 202 13.25 10.90 0.34
CA LYS A 202 11.81 10.60 0.24
C LYS A 202 11.26 10.57 -1.20
N LYS A 203 11.68 11.52 -2.04
CA LYS A 203 11.26 11.64 -3.45
C LYS A 203 11.60 10.43 -4.33
N VAL A 204 12.77 9.81 -4.17
CA VAL A 204 13.18 8.64 -5.00
C VAL A 204 12.36 7.41 -4.61
N LYS A 205 12.04 7.29 -3.32
CA LYS A 205 11.21 6.23 -2.76
C LYS A 205 9.77 6.30 -3.28
N ASP A 206 9.16 7.49 -3.26
CA ASP A 206 7.80 7.71 -3.77
C ASP A 206 7.66 7.27 -5.23
N ILE A 207 8.67 7.60 -6.05
CA ILE A 207 8.70 7.24 -7.47
C ILE A 207 8.69 5.71 -7.65
N LEU A 208 9.47 4.96 -6.86
CA LEU A 208 9.54 3.49 -6.98
C LEU A 208 8.23 2.81 -6.57
N VAL A 209 7.62 3.25 -5.46
CA VAL A 209 6.34 2.71 -4.99
C VAL A 209 5.23 2.98 -6.01
N LEU A 210 5.14 4.22 -6.52
CA LEU A 210 4.16 4.57 -7.55
C LEU A 210 4.40 3.81 -8.85
N THR A 211 5.66 3.68 -9.29
CA THR A 211 6.00 2.92 -10.50
C THR A 211 5.61 1.46 -10.36
N GLY A 212 5.85 0.84 -9.19
CA GLY A 212 5.40 -0.52 -8.90
C GLY A 212 3.88 -0.65 -8.93
N ALA A 213 3.15 0.28 -8.33
CA ALA A 213 1.69 0.28 -8.35
C ALA A 213 1.11 0.46 -9.76
N ILE A 214 1.74 1.29 -10.60
CA ILE A 214 1.38 1.45 -12.02
C ILE A 214 1.56 0.13 -12.77
N GLN A 215 2.65 -0.60 -12.54
CA GLN A 215 2.87 -1.90 -13.17
C GLN A 215 1.80 -2.93 -12.78
N VAL A 216 1.44 -2.98 -11.50
CA VAL A 216 0.35 -3.82 -10.99
C VAL A 216 -0.97 -3.44 -11.68
N ALA A 217 -1.30 -2.15 -11.73
CA ALA A 217 -2.55 -1.67 -12.33
C ALA A 217 -2.60 -1.93 -13.84
N ASP A 218 -1.54 -1.63 -14.59
CA ASP A 218 -1.45 -1.86 -16.05
C ASP A 218 -1.62 -3.34 -16.39
N ARG A 219 -0.98 -4.23 -15.62
CA ARG A 219 -1.07 -5.68 -15.88
C ARG A 219 -2.50 -6.21 -15.72
N VAL A 220 -3.21 -5.70 -14.72
CA VAL A 220 -4.58 -6.09 -14.40
C VAL A 220 -5.58 -5.45 -15.37
N SER A 221 -5.48 -4.14 -15.63
CA SER A 221 -6.38 -3.40 -16.51
C SER A 221 -6.30 -3.87 -17.97
N SER A 222 -5.09 -4.18 -18.44
CA SER A 222 -4.89 -4.71 -19.80
C SER A 222 -5.45 -6.12 -20.01
N GLY A 223 -5.93 -6.78 -18.95
CA GLY A 223 -6.46 -8.14 -19.03
C GLY A 223 -5.39 -9.21 -19.29
N LYS A 224 -4.10 -8.82 -19.32
CA LYS A 224 -2.99 -9.71 -19.68
C LYS A 224 -2.74 -10.78 -18.62
N SER A 225 -2.90 -10.45 -17.34
CA SER A 225 -2.61 -11.37 -16.24
C SER A 225 -3.27 -10.96 -14.93
N SER A 226 -3.49 -11.94 -14.07
CA SER A 226 -3.78 -11.73 -12.65
C SER A 226 -2.44 -11.63 -11.91
N VAL A 227 -2.41 -10.82 -10.86
CA VAL A 227 -1.18 -10.48 -10.17
C VAL A 227 -1.18 -10.96 -8.73
N VAL A 228 -0.05 -11.53 -8.30
CA VAL A 228 0.25 -11.79 -6.89
C VAL A 228 1.29 -10.78 -6.44
N VAL A 229 0.97 -10.00 -5.41
CA VAL A 229 1.87 -8.98 -4.86
C VAL A 229 2.33 -9.43 -3.48
N HIS A 230 3.65 -9.48 -3.28
CA HIS A 230 4.22 -9.74 -1.96
C HIS A 230 5.50 -8.95 -1.73
N CYS A 231 6.02 -9.06 -0.51
CA CYS A 231 7.35 -8.61 -0.15
C CYS A 231 7.92 -9.64 0.83
N SER A 232 8.63 -9.23 1.90
CA SER A 232 9.01 -10.15 2.98
C SER A 232 7.77 -10.59 3.80
N ASP A 233 7.23 -9.70 4.65
CA ASP A 233 6.12 -10.04 5.55
C ASP A 233 4.73 -9.80 4.92
N GLY A 234 4.62 -9.06 3.82
CA GLY A 234 3.34 -8.85 3.13
C GLY A 234 2.39 -7.85 3.80
N TRP A 235 2.89 -6.96 4.67
CA TRP A 235 2.08 -5.95 5.38
C TRP A 235 2.57 -4.49 5.20
N ASP A 236 3.74 -4.26 4.59
CA ASP A 236 4.29 -2.90 4.37
C ASP A 236 4.15 -2.53 2.88
N ARG A 237 5.20 -2.78 2.08
CA ARG A 237 5.23 -2.50 0.64
C ARG A 237 4.09 -3.16 -0.13
N THR A 238 3.66 -4.34 0.31
CA THR A 238 2.49 -5.00 -0.29
C THR A 238 1.22 -4.18 -0.09
N ALA A 239 0.98 -3.61 1.09
CA ALA A 239 -0.18 -2.75 1.32
C ALA A 239 -0.10 -1.45 0.51
N GLN A 240 1.10 -0.86 0.38
CA GLN A 240 1.33 0.30 -0.49
C GLN A 240 0.96 -0.01 -1.94
N LEU A 241 1.50 -1.09 -2.50
CA LEU A 241 1.28 -1.48 -3.89
C LEU A 241 -0.17 -1.85 -4.18
N THR A 242 -0.81 -2.67 -3.34
CA THR A 242 -2.20 -3.08 -3.58
C THR A 242 -3.15 -1.90 -3.49
N SER A 243 -3.02 -1.07 -2.45
CA SER A 243 -3.89 0.09 -2.22
C SER A 243 -3.76 1.15 -3.32
N LEU A 244 -2.55 1.49 -3.76
CA LEU A 244 -2.33 2.43 -4.85
C LEU A 244 -2.83 1.90 -6.21
N ALA A 245 -2.60 0.62 -6.51
CA ALA A 245 -3.16 0.01 -7.72
C ALA A 245 -4.70 0.02 -7.70
N MET A 246 -5.31 -0.28 -6.56
CA MET A 246 -6.76 -0.23 -6.37
C MET A 246 -7.32 1.20 -6.55
N LEU A 247 -6.62 2.24 -6.11
CA LEU A 247 -7.01 3.64 -6.37
C LEU A 247 -7.01 4.00 -7.86
N MET A 248 -6.05 3.45 -8.62
CA MET A 248 -5.96 3.64 -10.08
C MET A 248 -7.09 2.90 -10.80
N LEU A 249 -7.41 1.68 -10.36
CA LEU A 249 -8.33 0.77 -11.05
C LEU A 249 -9.82 0.98 -10.70
N ASP A 250 -10.13 1.39 -9.47
CA ASP A 250 -11.50 1.42 -8.97
C ASP A 250 -11.84 2.83 -8.45
N SER A 251 -12.77 3.50 -9.15
CA SER A 251 -13.20 4.86 -8.80
C SER A 251 -13.90 4.94 -7.45
N TYR A 252 -14.44 3.83 -6.93
CA TYR A 252 -15.06 3.79 -5.62
C TYR A 252 -14.09 4.24 -4.53
N TYR A 253 -12.86 3.73 -4.55
CA TYR A 253 -11.84 4.07 -3.55
C TYR A 253 -11.32 5.52 -3.64
N ARG A 254 -11.71 6.28 -4.67
CA ARG A 254 -11.40 7.71 -4.81
C ARG A 254 -12.46 8.62 -4.17
N SER A 255 -13.57 8.06 -3.71
CA SER A 255 -14.49 8.76 -2.81
C SER A 255 -13.94 8.78 -1.37
N ILE A 256 -14.47 9.65 -0.52
CA ILE A 256 -14.06 9.73 0.90
C ILE A 256 -14.32 8.39 1.60
N GLU A 257 -15.56 7.89 1.54
CA GLU A 257 -15.98 6.62 2.13
C GLU A 257 -15.18 5.43 1.56
N GLY A 258 -15.00 5.40 0.22
CA GLY A 258 -14.22 4.34 -0.40
C GLY A 258 -12.75 4.36 0.01
N PHE A 259 -12.15 5.54 0.18
CA PHE A 259 -10.78 5.63 0.68
C PHE A 259 -10.67 5.15 2.13
N GLU A 260 -11.64 5.49 2.98
CA GLU A 260 -11.71 4.98 4.36
C GLU A 260 -11.80 3.46 4.38
N ILE A 261 -12.66 2.87 3.54
CA ILE A 261 -12.76 1.42 3.36
C ILE A 261 -11.45 0.84 2.84
N LEU A 262 -10.76 1.49 1.91
CA LEU A 262 -9.46 1.04 1.40
C LEU A 262 -8.41 0.97 2.52
N VAL A 263 -8.36 1.98 3.40
CA VAL A 263 -7.45 2.00 4.55
C VAL A 263 -7.84 0.90 5.55
N GLN A 264 -9.12 0.80 5.90
CA GLN A 264 -9.62 -0.23 6.82
C GLN A 264 -9.34 -1.64 6.31
N LYS A 265 -9.54 -1.87 5.01
CA LYS A 265 -9.28 -3.14 4.34
C LYS A 265 -7.78 -3.40 4.22
N GLU A 266 -7.07 -2.69 3.35
CA GLU A 266 -5.73 -3.08 2.89
C GLU A 266 -4.61 -2.81 3.90
N TRP A 267 -4.84 -1.93 4.88
CA TRP A 267 -3.85 -1.58 5.89
C TRP A 267 -4.21 -2.13 7.26
N ILE A 268 -5.39 -1.81 7.77
CA ILE A 268 -5.79 -2.11 9.14
C ILE A 268 -6.14 -3.61 9.29
N SER A 269 -7.06 -4.12 8.47
CA SER A 269 -7.52 -5.52 8.58
C SER A 269 -6.44 -6.51 8.16
N PHE A 270 -5.65 -6.15 7.14
CA PHE A 270 -4.50 -6.94 6.68
C PHE A 270 -3.23 -6.78 7.53
N GLY A 271 -3.29 -6.06 8.66
CA GLY A 271 -2.27 -6.14 9.70
C GLY A 271 -0.99 -5.37 9.43
N HIS A 272 -1.08 -4.19 8.80
CA HIS A 272 0.02 -3.23 8.83
C HIS A 272 0.32 -2.84 10.29
N LYS A 273 1.60 -2.78 10.67
CA LYS A 273 2.04 -2.57 12.05
C LYS A 273 2.14 -1.08 12.40
N PHE A 274 1.00 -0.39 12.42
CA PHE A 274 0.91 1.04 12.75
C PHE A 274 1.64 1.40 14.05
N ALA A 275 1.43 0.62 15.13
CA ALA A 275 2.04 0.91 16.43
C ALA A 275 3.57 0.69 16.47
N SER A 276 4.12 -0.15 15.59
CA SER A 276 5.57 -0.37 15.50
C SER A 276 6.30 0.73 14.72
N PHE A 277 5.57 1.49 13.90
CA PHE A 277 6.13 2.50 13.01
C PHE A 277 5.24 3.75 13.00
N PRO A 278 5.16 4.49 14.12
CA PRO A 278 4.28 5.65 14.22
C PRO A 278 4.57 6.62 13.06
N THR A 279 5.84 6.78 12.64
CA THR A 279 6.28 7.83 11.70
C THR A 279 6.27 7.53 10.19
N ALA A 280 5.65 6.43 9.73
CA ALA A 280 5.99 5.83 8.41
C ALA A 280 5.07 6.15 7.19
N PHE A 281 4.08 7.03 7.31
CA PHE A 281 3.15 7.32 6.19
C PHE A 281 3.56 8.53 5.33
N GLU A 282 3.36 8.41 4.01
CA GLU A 282 3.91 9.30 2.96
C GLU A 282 2.88 9.61 1.86
N PHE A 283 1.76 10.25 2.19
CA PHE A 283 0.79 10.83 1.26
C PHE A 283 0.45 12.29 1.68
N ASN A 284 -0.25 13.05 0.83
CA ASN A 284 -0.29 14.53 0.83
C ASN A 284 -0.76 15.22 2.15
N GLU A 285 -0.24 16.44 2.40
CA GLU A 285 -0.20 17.00 3.75
C GLU A 285 -1.57 17.19 4.41
N ARG A 286 -2.64 17.69 3.79
CA ARG A 286 -3.87 18.02 4.56
C ARG A 286 -4.76 16.83 4.89
N PHE A 287 -4.83 15.84 4.00
CA PHE A 287 -5.64 14.64 4.22
C PHE A 287 -4.87 13.60 5.04
N LEU A 288 -3.56 13.50 4.81
CA LEU A 288 -2.72 12.76 5.73
C LEU A 288 -2.45 13.46 7.03
N ILE A 289 -2.37 14.79 7.17
CA ILE A 289 -2.17 15.42 8.49
C ILE A 289 -3.33 15.12 9.42
N VAL A 290 -4.56 14.92 8.94
CA VAL A 290 -5.68 14.50 9.82
C VAL A 290 -5.56 13.01 10.18
N ILE A 291 -5.23 12.15 9.23
CA ILE A 291 -4.98 10.72 9.49
C ILE A 291 -3.71 10.52 10.35
N LEU A 292 -2.66 11.31 10.13
CA LEU A 292 -1.38 11.39 10.85
C LEU A 292 -1.61 12.01 12.23
N ASP A 293 -2.33 13.12 12.35
CA ASP A 293 -2.70 13.72 13.63
C ASP A 293 -3.48 12.71 14.46
N HIS A 294 -4.41 11.95 13.87
CA HIS A 294 -5.15 10.90 14.56
C HIS A 294 -4.34 9.60 14.76
N LEU A 295 -3.36 9.32 13.92
CA LEU A 295 -2.38 8.22 14.06
C LEU A 295 -1.40 8.48 15.21
N TYR A 296 -0.89 9.71 15.35
CA TYR A 296 0.09 10.10 16.36
C TYR A 296 -0.52 10.56 17.67
N SER A 297 -1.71 11.18 17.62
CA SER A 297 -2.40 11.61 18.84
C SER A 297 -2.91 10.42 19.63
N CYS A 298 -3.23 9.29 19.01
CA CYS A 298 -4.10 8.30 19.65
C CYS A 298 -5.40 8.97 20.16
N ARG A 299 -5.94 9.98 19.46
CA ARG A 299 -7.24 10.58 19.82
C ARG A 299 -8.40 9.58 19.63
N PHE A 300 -8.21 8.64 18.71
CA PHE A 300 -9.18 7.64 18.28
C PHE A 300 -8.56 6.25 18.19
N GLY A 301 -9.37 5.20 18.31
CA GLY A 301 -8.88 3.81 18.30
C GLY A 301 -8.52 3.24 16.93
N THR A 302 -8.82 3.96 15.85
CA THR A 302 -8.74 3.50 14.46
C THR A 302 -7.37 2.88 14.12
N PHE A 303 -6.29 3.51 14.56
CA PHE A 303 -4.93 3.08 14.26
C PHE A 303 -4.20 2.41 15.42
N LEU A 304 -4.91 2.14 16.53
CA LEU A 304 -4.35 1.37 17.64
C LEU A 304 -4.30 -0.11 17.29
N TYR A 305 -3.27 -0.81 17.79
CA TYR A 305 -3.00 -2.24 17.58
C TYR A 305 -2.47 -2.62 16.19
N ASN A 306 -1.83 -3.79 16.13
CA ASN A 306 -1.07 -4.25 14.95
C ASN A 306 -1.83 -5.21 14.03
N CYS A 307 -3.00 -5.70 14.43
CA CYS A 307 -3.85 -6.58 13.62
C CYS A 307 -5.32 -6.53 14.06
N GLU A 308 -6.21 -7.01 13.19
CA GLU A 308 -7.65 -7.13 13.48
C GLU A 308 -7.90 -7.98 14.73
N SER A 309 -7.24 -9.13 14.88
CA SER A 309 -7.36 -10.00 16.07
C SER A 309 -7.10 -9.26 17.39
N ALA A 310 -6.05 -8.42 17.41
CA ALA A 310 -5.72 -7.62 18.58
C ALA A 310 -6.80 -6.54 18.86
N ARG A 311 -7.36 -5.93 17.81
CA ARG A 311 -8.49 -4.99 17.94
C ARG A 311 -9.74 -5.67 18.50
N GLU A 312 -10.10 -6.84 17.99
CA GLU A 312 -11.31 -7.57 18.43
C GLU A 312 -11.20 -8.05 19.88
N LYS A 313 -10.02 -8.53 20.31
CA LYS A 313 -9.78 -8.89 21.72
C LYS A 313 -10.01 -7.69 22.66
N GLN A 314 -9.56 -6.50 22.25
CA GLN A 314 -9.79 -5.30 23.06
C GLN A 314 -11.26 -4.87 23.05
N LYS A 315 -11.93 -4.89 21.89
CA LYS A 315 -13.36 -4.57 21.80
C LYS A 315 -14.19 -5.48 22.71
N ALA A 316 -13.89 -6.77 22.73
CA ALA A 316 -14.55 -7.74 23.60
C ALA A 316 -14.27 -7.47 25.10
N ALA A 317 -13.04 -7.11 25.46
CA ALA A 317 -12.69 -6.73 26.83
C ALA A 317 -13.41 -5.44 27.28
N ALA A 318 -13.53 -4.45 26.39
CA ALA A 318 -14.26 -3.21 26.64
C ALA A 318 -15.78 -3.40 26.76
N ALA A 319 -16.35 -4.41 26.08
CA ALA A 319 -17.78 -4.73 26.16
C ALA A 319 -18.15 -5.55 27.42
N ALA A 320 -17.19 -6.25 28.03
CA ALA A 320 -17.40 -7.08 29.22
C ALA A 320 -17.30 -6.30 30.54
N ASP A 321 -16.72 -5.10 30.52
CA ASP A 321 -16.66 -4.21 31.67
C ASP A 321 -17.84 -3.22 31.64
N VAL A 322 -18.81 -3.40 32.55
CA VAL A 322 -20.09 -2.66 32.60
C VAL A 322 -19.90 -1.16 32.95
N GLY A 323 -18.66 -0.67 33.02
CA GLY A 323 -18.32 0.66 33.50
C GLY A 323 -17.44 1.54 32.60
N HIS A 324 -16.93 1.10 31.44
CA HIS A 324 -15.99 1.92 30.64
C HIS A 324 -16.29 2.06 29.13
N ARG A 325 -16.66 3.32 28.82
CA ARG A 325 -16.49 4.16 27.62
C ARG A 325 -15.99 3.50 26.32
N ARG A 326 -16.84 3.62 25.29
CA ARG A 326 -16.59 3.28 23.88
C ARG A 326 -15.38 4.05 23.33
N VAL A 327 -14.47 3.33 22.69
CA VAL A 327 -13.34 3.91 21.94
C VAL A 327 -13.90 4.62 20.70
N VAL A 328 -13.70 5.92 20.61
CA VAL A 328 -14.21 6.76 19.52
C VAL A 328 -13.35 6.55 18.26
N VAL A 329 -13.98 6.47 17.09
CA VAL A 329 -13.31 6.47 15.77
C VAL A 329 -13.42 7.85 15.15
N ALA A 330 -12.33 8.27 14.48
CA ALA A 330 -12.25 9.53 13.75
C ALA A 330 -13.26 9.52 12.59
N GLU A 331 -14.43 10.11 12.78
CA GLU A 331 -15.46 10.05 11.74
C GLU A 331 -16.12 11.39 11.39
N LYS A 332 -15.44 12.54 11.58
CA LYS A 332 -15.76 13.81 10.84
C LYS A 332 -14.96 15.05 11.26
N ALA A 333 -13.68 14.95 11.57
CA ALA A 333 -12.84 16.16 11.62
C ALA A 333 -12.71 16.84 10.23
N GLY A 334 -12.98 16.10 9.14
CA GLY A 334 -12.89 16.62 7.77
C GLY A 334 -14.03 17.55 7.33
N THR A 335 -15.24 17.41 7.87
CA THR A 335 -16.41 18.19 7.37
C THR A 335 -16.55 19.57 7.97
N HIS A 336 -16.04 19.84 9.18
CA HIS A 336 -16.04 21.20 9.73
C HIS A 336 -14.94 22.09 9.14
N ILE A 337 -13.91 21.50 8.54
CA ILE A 337 -12.77 22.22 7.96
C ILE A 337 -13.05 22.66 6.52
N CYS A 338 -13.89 21.93 5.78
CA CYS A 338 -14.25 22.30 4.40
C CYS A 338 -15.08 23.61 4.32
N ALA A 339 -15.73 24.00 5.41
CA ALA A 339 -16.44 25.26 5.52
C ALA A 339 -15.54 26.46 5.87
N SER A 340 -14.23 26.26 6.13
CA SER A 340 -13.34 27.30 6.66
C SER A 340 -12.20 27.75 5.73
N PHE A 341 -12.07 27.17 4.53
CA PHE A 341 -11.00 27.55 3.60
C PHE A 341 -11.49 28.45 2.46
N GLN A 342 -11.50 29.76 2.72
CA GLN A 342 -11.54 30.80 1.67
C GLN A 342 -10.12 31.16 1.16
N GLN A 343 -9.11 30.30 1.36
CA GLN A 343 -7.75 30.51 0.88
C GLN A 343 -7.18 29.23 0.26
N PRO A 344 -6.48 29.32 -0.89
CA PRO A 344 -5.85 28.17 -1.52
C PRO A 344 -4.90 27.49 -0.53
N SER A 345 -4.96 26.17 -0.44
CA SER A 345 -4.08 25.38 0.41
C SER A 345 -2.61 25.58 0.01
N PRO A 346 -1.64 25.39 0.94
CA PRO A 346 -0.21 25.41 0.62
C PRO A 346 0.17 24.46 -0.53
N VAL A 347 -0.56 23.35 -0.69
CA VAL A 347 -0.39 22.40 -1.79
C VAL A 347 -0.92 22.96 -3.11
N GLU A 348 -2.07 23.64 -3.11
CA GLU A 348 -2.57 24.33 -4.31
C GLU A 348 -1.65 25.48 -4.70
N GLN A 349 -1.12 26.25 -3.74
CA GLN A 349 -0.11 27.28 -4.01
C GLN A 349 1.16 26.66 -4.61
N ARG A 350 1.64 25.56 -4.03
CA ARG A 350 2.83 24.86 -4.55
C ARG A 350 2.59 24.23 -5.91
N TYR A 351 1.39 23.72 -6.17
CA TYR A 351 1.00 23.19 -7.47
C TYR A 351 0.95 24.30 -8.52
N MET A 352 0.39 25.46 -8.17
CA MET A 352 0.38 26.65 -9.05
C MET A 352 1.80 27.18 -9.31
N GLU A 353 2.68 27.17 -8.31
CA GLU A 353 4.11 27.49 -8.50
C GLU A 353 4.81 26.49 -9.45
N LEU A 354 4.52 25.20 -9.32
CA LEU A 354 5.08 24.16 -10.19
C LEU A 354 4.55 24.25 -11.62
N LEU A 355 3.28 24.60 -11.80
CA LEU A 355 2.71 24.89 -13.12
C LEU A 355 3.37 26.12 -13.75
N ALA A 356 3.58 27.19 -12.98
CA ALA A 356 4.28 28.37 -13.46
C ALA A 356 5.74 28.07 -13.85
N LEU A 357 6.45 27.26 -13.06
CA LEU A 357 7.81 26.79 -13.37
C LEU A 357 7.85 25.90 -14.62
N ARG A 358 6.84 25.04 -14.81
CA ARG A 358 6.71 24.24 -16.04
C ARG A 358 6.56 25.14 -17.26
N ASP A 359 5.69 26.15 -17.19
CA ASP A 359 5.42 27.05 -18.30
C ASP A 359 6.66 27.91 -18.62
N GLU A 360 7.40 28.34 -17.59
CA GLU A 360 8.70 29.01 -17.76
C GLU A 360 9.74 28.10 -18.45
N TYR A 361 9.79 26.82 -18.07
CA TYR A 361 10.72 25.86 -18.66
C TYR A 361 10.37 25.52 -20.11
N ILE A 362 9.08 25.40 -20.43
CA ILE A 362 8.58 25.20 -21.80
C ILE A 362 8.96 26.41 -22.67
N LYS A 363 8.73 27.63 -22.19
CA LYS A 363 9.11 28.85 -22.91
C LYS A 363 10.62 28.93 -23.18
N ARG A 364 11.43 28.52 -22.21
CA ARG A 364 12.90 28.49 -22.35
C ARG A 364 13.38 27.43 -23.33
N LEU A 365 12.69 26.29 -23.41
CA LEU A 365 12.91 25.26 -24.42
C LEU A 365 12.58 25.76 -25.83
N GLU A 366 11.48 26.49 -26.00
CA GLU A 366 11.09 27.10 -27.28
C GLU A 366 12.11 28.15 -27.74
N GLU A 367 12.60 29.00 -26.84
CA GLU A 367 13.65 29.98 -27.12
C GLU A 367 14.97 29.32 -27.56
N LEU A 368 15.35 28.21 -26.92
CA LEU A 368 16.54 27.43 -27.29
C LEU A 368 16.38 26.71 -28.63
N GLN A 369 15.16 26.25 -28.96
CA GLN A 369 14.86 25.65 -30.26
C GLN A 369 14.89 26.70 -31.38
N LEU A 370 14.36 27.91 -31.14
CA LEU A 370 14.47 29.06 -32.04
C LEU A 370 15.91 29.51 -32.27
N ALA A 371 16.76 29.45 -31.24
CA ALA A 371 18.20 29.77 -31.35
C ALA A 371 19.02 28.71 -32.12
N SER A 372 18.48 27.50 -32.31
CA SER A 372 19.14 26.38 -32.99
C SER A 372 18.79 26.21 -34.47
N SER A 373 17.95 27.08 -35.04
CA SER A 373 17.58 27.02 -36.45
C SER A 373 18.70 27.59 -37.34
N PRO A 374 19.26 26.84 -38.31
CA PRO A 374 20.28 27.35 -39.22
C PRO A 374 19.65 28.32 -40.23
N LYS A 375 20.23 29.52 -40.35
CA LYS A 375 19.87 30.48 -41.40
C LYS A 375 20.17 29.87 -42.78
N LEU A 376 19.14 29.65 -43.58
CA LEU A 376 19.28 29.43 -45.03
C LEU A 376 19.75 30.72 -45.71
N SER A 377 20.82 30.64 -46.49
CA SER A 377 21.14 31.60 -47.54
C SER A 377 21.80 30.87 -48.73
N ASP A 378 21.15 30.94 -49.89
CA ASP A 378 21.56 30.40 -51.21
C ASP A 378 22.72 31.21 -51.87
N PRO A 379 23.14 30.98 -53.15
CA PRO A 379 24.09 29.94 -53.60
C PRO A 379 25.28 30.49 -54.45
N ALA A 380 26.20 29.58 -54.85
CA ALA A 380 27.32 29.73 -55.81
C ALA A 380 28.56 30.52 -55.30
N THR A 381 29.82 30.12 -55.48
CA THR A 381 30.57 29.46 -56.58
C THR A 381 31.84 28.74 -56.05
N SER A 382 32.25 27.65 -56.71
CA SER A 382 33.53 26.90 -56.57
C SER A 382 34.74 27.61 -57.23
N PRO A 383 36.00 27.09 -57.26
CA PRO A 383 36.66 25.97 -56.54
C PRO A 383 38.08 26.30 -55.96
N SER A 384 38.66 25.43 -55.12
CA SER A 384 40.06 24.90 -55.20
C SER A 384 40.57 24.32 -53.86
N SER A 385 41.16 23.12 -53.93
CA SER A 385 42.02 22.48 -52.90
C SER A 385 43.43 23.13 -52.94
N PRO A 386 44.37 22.98 -51.96
CA PRO A 386 44.67 21.71 -51.26
C PRO A 386 45.25 21.76 -49.82
N SER A 387 45.42 20.56 -49.26
CA SER A 387 46.50 20.12 -48.34
C SER A 387 46.43 20.36 -46.82
N GLN A 388 46.42 19.22 -46.11
CA GLN A 388 47.21 18.88 -44.91
C GLN A 388 47.05 19.70 -43.62
N MET A 389 46.53 19.07 -42.56
CA MET A 389 47.37 18.38 -41.55
C MET A 389 46.49 17.77 -40.45
N MET A 390 46.61 16.45 -40.25
CA MET A 390 46.21 15.81 -39.00
C MET A 390 47.04 16.35 -37.83
N ARG A 391 46.38 16.66 -36.72
CA ARG A 391 46.93 16.39 -35.39
C ARG A 391 45.88 15.72 -34.52
N HIS A 392 46.18 14.49 -34.14
CA HIS A 392 45.59 13.81 -33.01
C HIS A 392 45.85 14.61 -31.73
N VAL A 393 44.81 14.78 -30.92
CA VAL A 393 44.95 14.86 -29.46
C VAL A 393 44.06 13.77 -28.89
N GLN A 394 44.73 12.75 -28.36
CA GLN A 394 44.16 11.70 -27.55
C GLN A 394 44.12 12.15 -26.09
N THR A 395 43.48 11.34 -25.25
CA THR A 395 43.44 11.30 -23.78
C THR A 395 42.14 11.82 -23.15
N HIS A 396 41.57 11.17 -22.14
CA HIS A 396 41.69 9.81 -21.58
C HIS A 396 40.38 9.57 -20.82
N PHE A 397 39.77 8.40 -20.99
CA PHE A 397 38.96 7.79 -19.92
C PHE A 397 39.89 7.06 -18.97
#